data_AF-A0A2P2GTJ4-F1
#
_entry.id   AF-A0A2P2GTJ4-F1
#
_cell.length_a   1.000
_cell.length_b   1.000
_cell.length_c   1.000
_cell.angle_alpha   90.00
_cell.angle_beta   90.00
_cell.angle_gamma   90.00
#
_symmetry.space_group_name_H-M   'P 1'
#
loop_
_entity.id
_entity.type
_entity.pdbx_description
1 polymer ?
#
loop_
_entity_poly.entity_id
_entity_poly.type
_entity_poly.pdbx_seq_one_letter_code
_entity_poly.pdbx_strand_id
1 'polypeptide(L)'
;MDLVEFLNARYSEEAAPVAMPAWHEPWCLAPTGGTCFYCGEQEDPTNVDYLPQSPKTLADIDAKRRIVELHGPADFEYSDEAVCSTCDRGGPLPYPCPTLRLLALPYAGHADFDEAWRP
;
A
#
# COMPACT_ATOMS: atom_id res chain seq x y z
N MET A 1 -20.81 -6.14 7.93
CA MET A 1 -19.36 -5.95 8.07
C MET A 1 -19.12 -4.45 8.09
N ASP A 2 -18.40 -3.94 9.08
CA ASP A 2 -17.97 -2.53 9.06
C ASP A 2 -16.68 -2.34 8.25
N LEU A 3 -16.26 -1.09 8.03
CA LEU A 3 -15.09 -0.79 7.21
C LEU A 3 -13.78 -1.38 7.79
N VAL A 4 -13.65 -1.44 9.11
CA VAL A 4 -12.45 -1.97 9.77
C VAL A 4 -12.42 -3.49 9.65
N GLU A 5 -13.55 -4.16 9.87
CA GLU A 5 -13.71 -5.60 9.63
C GLU A 5 -13.40 -5.95 8.16
N PHE A 6 -13.88 -5.14 7.21
CA PHE A 6 -13.61 -5.32 5.78
C PHE A 6 -12.12 -5.20 5.46
N LEU A 7 -11.46 -4.13 5.92
CA LEU A 7 -10.02 -3.92 5.68
C LEU A 7 -9.18 -5.05 6.27
N ASN A 8 -9.47 -5.45 7.52
CA ASN A 8 -8.75 -6.54 8.18
C ASN A 8 -8.93 -7.87 7.44
N ALA A 9 -10.12 -8.15 6.89
CA ALA A 9 -10.36 -9.34 6.08
C ALA A 9 -9.50 -9.32 4.81
N ARG A 10 -9.46 -8.19 4.09
CA ARG A 10 -8.67 -8.05 2.85
C ARG A 10 -7.16 -8.14 3.08
N TYR A 11 -6.65 -7.53 4.16
CA TYR A 11 -5.24 -7.68 4.52
C TYR A 11 -4.88 -9.11 4.94
N SER A 12 -5.81 -9.83 5.59
CA SER A 12 -5.59 -11.24 5.92
C SER A 12 -5.54 -12.12 4.67
N GLU A 13 -6.39 -11.85 3.68
CA GLU A 13 -6.36 -12.55 2.38
C GLU A 13 -5.08 -12.26 1.60
N GLU A 14 -4.59 -11.02 1.63
CA GLU A 14 -3.33 -10.64 0.97
C GLU A 14 -2.07 -11.14 1.69
N ALA A 15 -2.12 -11.22 3.02
CA ALA A 15 -1.05 -11.78 3.82
C ALA A 15 -0.99 -13.32 3.75
N ALA A 16 -2.04 -13.96 3.20
CA ALA A 16 -2.00 -15.39 2.93
C ALA A 16 -0.81 -15.69 2.01
N PRO A 17 -0.04 -16.77 2.28
CA PRO A 17 1.16 -17.07 1.51
C PRO A 17 0.82 -17.18 0.03
N VAL A 18 1.30 -16.23 -0.76
CA VAL A 18 1.30 -16.36 -2.21
C VAL A 18 2.21 -17.56 -2.50
N ALA A 19 1.65 -18.61 -3.08
CA ALA A 19 2.46 -19.71 -3.58
C ALA A 19 3.44 -19.12 -4.59
N MET A 20 4.70 -18.97 -4.16
CA MET A 20 5.79 -18.59 -5.04
C MET A 20 5.78 -19.58 -6.21
N PRO A 21 5.75 -19.13 -7.47
CA PRO A 21 5.85 -20.03 -8.61
C PRO A 21 7.07 -20.92 -8.41
N ALA A 22 6.93 -22.23 -8.70
CA ALA A 22 7.98 -23.25 -8.54
C ALA A 22 9.28 -22.98 -9.34
N TRP A 23 9.37 -21.86 -10.04
CA TRP A 23 10.55 -21.38 -10.73
C TRP A 23 11.50 -20.56 -9.82
N HIS A 24 11.10 -20.25 -8.58
CA HIS A 24 12.02 -19.79 -7.54
C HIS A 24 12.39 -20.95 -6.61
N GLU A 25 13.33 -21.78 -7.05
CA GLU A 25 14.04 -22.70 -6.16
C GLU A 25 14.74 -21.88 -5.05
N PRO A 26 14.77 -22.35 -3.78
CA PRO A 26 15.22 -21.59 -2.60
C PRO A 26 16.70 -21.11 -2.61
N TRP A 27 17.44 -21.36 -3.69
CA TRP A 27 18.89 -21.27 -3.75
C TRP A 27 19.40 -19.96 -4.39
N CYS A 28 18.51 -19.08 -4.85
CA CYS A 28 18.89 -17.75 -5.37
C CYS A 28 19.11 -16.68 -4.27
N LEU A 29 18.96 -17.04 -3.00
CA LEU A 29 19.30 -16.16 -1.87
C LEU A 29 20.80 -16.29 -1.54
N ALA A 30 21.67 -15.68 -2.36
CA ALA A 30 23.03 -15.42 -1.92
C ALA A 30 23.02 -14.24 -0.92
N PRO A 31 23.46 -14.43 0.34
CA PRO A 31 23.62 -13.33 1.28
C PRO A 31 24.87 -12.56 0.86
N THR A 32 24.76 -11.25 0.76
CA THR A 32 25.83 -10.30 0.41
C THR A 32 26.32 -10.33 -1.04
N GLY A 33 25.74 -9.43 -1.85
CA GLY A 33 26.36 -8.80 -3.02
C GLY A 33 27.22 -9.68 -3.95
N GLY A 34 26.58 -10.41 -4.86
CA GLY A 34 27.28 -11.03 -5.98
C GLY A 34 26.49 -12.18 -6.58
N THR A 35 25.85 -11.91 -7.73
CA THR A 35 25.41 -12.81 -8.81
C THR A 35 25.13 -14.29 -8.45
N CYS A 36 23.92 -14.76 -8.78
CA CYS A 36 23.62 -16.20 -8.85
C CYS A 36 24.60 -16.91 -9.81
N PHE A 37 25.46 -17.76 -9.26
CA PHE A 37 26.56 -18.42 -9.98
C PHE A 37 26.09 -19.44 -11.05
N TYR A 38 24.81 -19.83 -11.06
CA TYR A 38 24.29 -20.91 -11.90
C TYR A 38 23.53 -20.46 -13.16
N CYS A 39 23.12 -19.20 -13.31
CA CYS A 39 22.31 -18.78 -14.46
C CYS A 39 23.09 -18.20 -15.64
N GLY A 40 24.38 -17.86 -15.51
CA GLY A 40 25.24 -17.49 -16.65
C GLY A 40 24.83 -16.24 -17.46
N GLU A 41 23.66 -15.66 -17.20
CA GLU A 41 23.21 -14.40 -17.75
C GLU A 41 23.66 -13.27 -16.82
N GLN A 42 24.46 -12.34 -17.36
CA GLN A 42 24.61 -11.04 -16.74
C GLN A 42 23.23 -10.42 -16.65
N GLU A 43 22.78 -10.08 -15.44
CA GLU A 43 21.63 -9.20 -15.27
C GLU A 43 21.93 -7.91 -16.03
N ASP A 44 21.26 -7.72 -17.17
CA ASP A 44 21.28 -6.45 -17.87
C ASP A 44 20.58 -5.44 -16.96
N PRO A 45 21.26 -4.42 -16.42
CA PRO A 45 20.65 -3.44 -15.51
C PRO A 45 19.57 -2.59 -16.21
N THR A 46 19.42 -2.71 -17.53
CA THR A 46 18.35 -2.09 -18.31
C THR A 46 17.14 -3.00 -18.53
N ASN A 47 17.26 -4.30 -18.22
CA ASN A 47 16.17 -5.26 -18.27
C ASN A 47 15.40 -5.26 -16.94
N VAL A 48 14.83 -4.11 -16.59
CA VAL A 48 13.77 -4.05 -15.60
C VAL A 48 12.50 -4.54 -16.27
N ASP A 49 12.15 -5.80 -16.02
CA ASP A 49 10.82 -6.34 -16.36
C ASP A 49 9.76 -5.51 -15.64
N TYR A 50 9.27 -4.47 -16.31
CA TYR A 50 8.12 -3.70 -15.87
C TYR A 50 6.90 -4.60 -16.02
N LEU A 51 6.62 -5.38 -14.97
CA LEU A 51 5.35 -6.07 -14.87
C LEU A 51 4.22 -5.02 -14.94
N PRO A 52 3.21 -5.23 -15.79
CA PRO A 52 2.09 -4.29 -15.89
C PRO A 52 1.41 -4.16 -14.53
N GLN A 53 1.32 -2.93 -14.03
CA GLN A 53 0.69 -2.67 -12.74
C GLN A 53 -0.81 -2.98 -12.83
N SER A 54 -1.31 -3.80 -11.90
CA SER A 54 -2.73 -4.10 -11.84
C SER A 54 -3.54 -2.83 -11.52
N PRO A 55 -4.81 -2.70 -11.97
CA PRO A 55 -5.68 -1.58 -11.59
C PRO A 55 -5.78 -1.39 -10.07
N LYS A 56 -5.77 -2.50 -9.31
CA LYS A 56 -5.71 -2.49 -7.85
C LYS A 56 -4.42 -1.84 -7.33
N THR A 57 -3.28 -2.18 -7.91
CA THR A 57 -1.99 -1.58 -7.54
C THR A 57 -1.96 -0.08 -7.79
N LEU A 58 -2.53 0.37 -8.91
CA LEU A 58 -2.65 1.81 -9.21
C LEU A 58 -3.58 2.52 -8.23
N ALA A 59 -4.71 1.91 -7.87
CA ALA A 59 -5.63 2.42 -6.86
C ALA A 59 -5.02 2.47 -5.46
N ASP A 60 -4.17 1.51 -5.11
CA ASP A 60 -3.40 1.50 -3.86
C ASP A 60 -2.35 2.62 -3.80
N ILE A 61 -1.61 2.84 -4.89
CA ILE A 61 -0.68 3.97 -4.99
C ILE A 61 -1.44 5.32 -4.88
N ASP A 62 -2.59 5.45 -5.53
CA ASP A 62 -3.44 6.64 -5.44
C ASP A 62 -3.93 6.88 -4.01
N ALA A 63 -4.50 5.85 -3.37
CA ALA A 63 -4.95 5.91 -1.98
C ALA A 63 -3.83 6.36 -1.04
N LYS A 64 -2.62 5.79 -1.18
CA LYS A 64 -1.45 6.13 -0.36
C LYS A 64 -1.01 7.58 -0.59
N ARG A 65 -1.01 8.08 -1.82
CA ARG A 65 -0.70 9.49 -2.12
C ARG A 65 -1.69 10.44 -1.44
N ARG A 66 -2.99 10.13 -1.51
CA ARG A 66 -4.04 10.92 -0.87
C ARG A 66 -3.94 10.89 0.66
N ILE A 67 -3.50 9.78 1.26
CA ILE A 67 -3.20 9.70 2.69
C ILE A 67 -2.00 10.59 3.03
N VAL A 68 -0.93 10.57 2.24
CA VAL A 68 0.23 11.45 2.45
C VAL A 68 -0.17 12.92 2.37
N GLU A 69 -1.03 13.30 1.43
CA GLU A 69 -1.58 14.66 1.33
C GLU A 69 -2.44 15.02 2.54
N LEU A 70 -3.36 14.12 2.95
CA LEU A 70 -4.22 14.29 4.13
C LEU A 70 -3.42 14.49 5.43
N HIS A 71 -2.25 13.87 5.52
CA HIS A 71 -1.35 13.93 6.68
C HIS A 71 -0.10 14.77 6.43
N GLY A 72 -0.14 15.66 5.43
CA GLY A 72 0.97 16.56 5.11
C GLY A 72 1.30 17.51 6.27
N PRO A 73 2.53 18.07 6.29
CA PRO A 73 2.92 19.03 7.30
C PRO A 73 2.03 20.27 7.20
N ALA A 74 1.54 20.75 8.34
CA ALA A 74 0.89 22.04 8.41
C ALA A 74 1.85 23.03 9.08
N ASP A 75 1.95 24.24 8.52
CA ASP A 75 2.70 25.33 9.13
C ASP A 75 1.92 25.87 10.32
N PHE A 76 2.58 25.97 11.48
CA PHE A 76 2.00 26.59 12.67
C PHE A 76 2.74 27.90 12.95
N GLU A 77 1.97 28.99 13.05
CA GLU A 77 2.50 30.35 13.30
C GLU A 77 3.36 30.45 14.57
N TYR A 78 3.19 29.51 15.52
CA TYR A 78 3.84 29.53 16.84
C TYR A 78 4.68 28.28 17.14
N SER A 79 4.99 27.44 16.14
CA SER A 79 5.82 26.25 16.31
C SER A 79 6.66 25.97 15.07
N ASP A 80 7.96 25.73 15.27
CA ASP A 80 8.88 25.25 14.23
C ASP A 80 8.74 23.74 13.97
N GLU A 81 7.88 23.04 14.73
CA GLU A 81 7.62 21.62 14.55
C GLU A 81 6.53 21.37 13.50
N ALA A 82 6.85 20.55 12.50
CA ALA A 82 5.86 20.07 11.54
C ALA A 82 4.93 19.06 12.23
N VAL A 83 3.66 19.45 12.44
CA VAL A 83 2.62 18.55 12.97
C VAL A 83 1.57 18.27 11.91
N CYS A 84 0.94 17.09 11.98
CA CYS A 84 -0.16 16.73 11.09
C CYS A 84 -1.44 17.46 11.54
N SER A 85 -1.97 18.33 10.68
CA SER A 85 -3.21 19.08 10.98
C SER A 85 -4.41 18.17 11.24
N THR A 86 -4.50 17.02 10.55
CA THR A 86 -5.55 16.02 10.76
C THR A 86 -5.47 15.36 12.14
N CYS A 87 -4.27 15.19 12.70
CA CYS A 87 -4.05 14.58 14.01
C CYS A 87 -4.05 15.61 15.16
N ASP A 88 -3.54 16.82 14.91
CA ASP A 88 -3.32 17.87 15.93
C ASP A 88 -4.52 18.82 16.09
N ARG A 89 -5.17 19.19 14.98
CA ARG A 89 -6.37 20.06 14.99
C ARG A 89 -7.68 19.31 14.81
N GLY A 90 -7.61 17.99 14.61
CA GLY A 90 -8.76 17.14 14.37
C GLY A 90 -9.62 16.99 15.62
N GLY A 91 -10.59 17.90 15.80
CA GLY A 91 -11.80 17.55 16.55
C GLY A 91 -12.39 16.22 16.03
N PRO A 92 -13.36 15.62 16.73
CA PRO A 92 -13.85 14.28 16.38
C PRO A 92 -14.21 14.18 14.89
N LEU A 93 -13.42 13.38 14.15
CA LEU A 93 -13.68 13.12 12.74
C LEU A 93 -14.89 12.18 12.61
N PRO A 94 -15.71 12.33 11.55
CA PRO A 94 -16.79 11.38 11.30
C PRO A 94 -16.21 9.98 11.12
N TYR A 95 -16.81 8.99 11.77
CA TYR A 95 -16.47 7.60 11.56
C TYR A 95 -17.28 7.03 10.37
N PRO A 96 -16.66 6.26 9.46
CA PRO A 96 -15.22 6.06 9.32
C PRO A 96 -14.51 7.31 8.81
N CYS A 97 -13.31 7.58 9.37
CA CYS A 97 -12.54 8.77 9.03
C CYS A 97 -11.97 8.70 7.60
N PRO A 98 -11.57 9.84 7.00
CA PRO A 98 -11.05 9.88 5.63
C PRO A 98 -9.88 8.92 5.39
N THR A 99 -8.99 8.71 6.37
CA THR A 99 -7.90 7.74 6.27
C THR A 99 -8.41 6.32 6.01
N LEU A 100 -9.39 5.85 6.78
CA LEU A 100 -9.93 4.49 6.63
C LEU A 100 -10.65 4.34 5.27
N ARG A 101 -11.38 5.36 4.83
CA ARG A 101 -12.04 5.38 3.52
C ARG A 101 -11.04 5.29 2.37
N LEU A 102 -9.92 6.01 2.47
CA LEU A 102 -8.85 5.95 1.48
C LEU A 102 -8.21 4.56 1.41
N LEU A 103 -7.96 3.91 2.57
CA LEU A 103 -7.43 2.54 2.61
C LEU A 103 -8.32 1.51 1.92
N ALA A 104 -9.61 1.78 1.77
CA ALA A 104 -10.57 0.87 1.14
C ALA A 104 -10.63 0.98 -0.39
N LEU A 105 -10.13 2.08 -0.98
CA LEU A 105 -10.19 2.33 -2.42
C LEU A 105 -9.62 1.21 -3.32
N PRO A 106 -8.53 0.51 -2.96
CA PRO A 106 -8.00 -0.59 -3.77
C PRO A 106 -8.98 -1.75 -3.94
N TYR A 107 -9.98 -1.84 -3.04
CA TYR A 107 -10.98 -2.89 -3.01
C TYR A 107 -12.35 -2.41 -3.51
N ALA A 108 -12.44 -1.25 -4.16
CA ALA A 108 -13.70 -0.70 -4.65
C ALA A 108 -14.43 -1.61 -5.68
N GLY A 109 -13.73 -2.58 -6.26
CA GLY A 109 -14.33 -3.62 -7.12
C GLY A 109 -14.69 -4.93 -6.40
N HIS A 110 -14.48 -5.01 -5.08
CA HIS A 110 -14.78 -6.20 -4.28
C HIS A 110 -16.30 -6.29 -4.01
N ALA A 111 -16.88 -7.49 -4.05
CA ALA A 111 -18.33 -7.69 -3.88
C ALA A 111 -18.86 -7.18 -2.52
N ASP A 112 -18.06 -7.35 -1.46
CA ASP A 112 -18.39 -6.88 -0.11
C ASP A 112 -18.05 -5.38 0.13
N PHE A 113 -17.62 -4.64 -0.89
CA PHE A 113 -17.34 -3.21 -0.75
C PHE A 113 -18.64 -2.41 -0.63
N ASP A 114 -18.75 -1.58 0.41
CA ASP A 114 -19.87 -0.65 0.55
C ASP A 114 -19.50 0.70 -0.10
N GLU A 115 -20.32 1.15 -1.06
CA GLU A 115 -20.15 2.44 -1.74
C GLU A 115 -20.20 3.64 -0.77
N ALA A 116 -20.79 3.51 0.42
CA ALA A 116 -20.75 4.52 1.46
C ALA A 116 -19.34 4.78 2.01
N TRP A 117 -18.37 3.88 1.76
CA TRP A 117 -16.97 4.05 2.14
C TRP A 117 -16.15 4.83 1.10
N ARG A 118 -16.71 5.10 -0.08
CA ARG A 118 -16.02 5.90 -1.10
C ARG A 118 -15.84 7.35 -0.58
N PRO A 119 -14.61 7.91 -0.62
CA PRO A 119 -14.33 9.28 -0.16
C PRO A 119 -15.07 10.35 -0.93
#